data_AF-A0A6J4XW66-F1
#
_entry.id   AF-A0A6J4XW66-F1
#
_cell.length_a   1.000
_cell.length_b   1.000
_cell.length_c   1.000
_cell.angle_alpha   90.00
_cell.angle_beta   90.00
_cell.angle_gamma   90.00
#
_symmetry.space_group_name_H-M   'P 1'
#
loop_
_entity.id
_entity.type
_entity.pdbx_description
1 polymer ?
#
loop_
_entity_poly.entity_id
_entity_poly.type
_entity_poly.pdbx_seq_one_letter_code
_entity_poly.pdbx_strand_id
1 'polypeptide(L)'
;MDKRIVTREEILEQLASLGISGKDVYFVDYIPLIEMMWADGHIQQREKDIFYEFIEKHVAYLNKIAGYKAFELEAAVQFASRFLKERPSPEMLKTLRTIAADSILFQENPRQREQFEKCLLAVCLDIGAACSEPGYPHGLRDCFNADEKRCFFEILDTFEKKAEADISAA
;
A
#
# COMPACT_ATOMS: atom_id res chain seq x y z
N MET A 1 -15.70 -23.32 -4.73
CA MET A 1 -15.80 -22.54 -3.48
C MET A 1 -16.43 -21.22 -3.87
N ASP A 2 -17.59 -20.90 -3.28
CA ASP A 2 -18.28 -19.63 -3.52
C ASP A 2 -17.34 -18.46 -3.22
N LYS A 3 -17.07 -17.62 -4.23
CA LYS A 3 -16.33 -16.37 -4.05
C LYS A 3 -17.27 -15.35 -3.40
N ARG A 4 -17.20 -15.22 -2.08
CA ARG A 4 -17.98 -14.24 -1.33
C ARG A 4 -17.45 -12.83 -1.61
N ILE A 5 -18.32 -11.95 -2.09
CA ILE A 5 -18.04 -10.51 -2.21
C ILE A 5 -18.00 -9.94 -0.80
N VAL A 6 -16.87 -9.36 -0.40
CA VAL A 6 -16.74 -8.64 0.87
C VAL A 6 -17.40 -7.28 0.73
N THR A 7 -18.30 -6.91 1.64
CA THR A 7 -18.98 -5.61 1.58
C THR A 7 -18.11 -4.49 2.15
N ARG A 8 -18.44 -3.24 1.79
CA ARG A 8 -17.81 -2.05 2.38
C ARG A 8 -17.93 -2.03 3.90
N GLU A 9 -19.07 -2.45 4.44
CA GLU A 9 -19.33 -2.49 5.87
C GLU A 9 -18.41 -3.50 6.56
N GLU A 10 -18.25 -4.69 5.98
CA GLU A 10 -17.33 -5.71 6.48
C GLU A 10 -15.86 -5.23 6.48
N ILE A 11 -15.44 -4.50 5.44
CA ILE A 11 -14.11 -3.89 5.38
C ILE A 11 -13.91 -2.86 6.51
N LEU A 12 -14.90 -1.99 6.72
CA LEU A 12 -14.83 -0.97 7.77
C LEU A 12 -14.80 -1.59 9.17
N GLU A 13 -15.56 -2.67 9.40
CA GLU A 13 -15.54 -3.42 10.67
C GLU A 13 -14.17 -4.08 10.90
N GLN A 14 -13.59 -4.70 9.87
CA GLN A 14 -12.25 -5.28 9.95
C GLN A 14 -11.20 -4.23 10.28
N LEU A 15 -11.22 -3.08 9.59
CA LEU A 15 -10.32 -1.97 9.88
C LEU A 15 -10.50 -1.44 11.31
N ALA A 16 -11.74 -1.28 11.76
CA ALA A 16 -12.02 -0.82 13.12
C ALA A 16 -11.48 -1.79 14.18
N SER A 17 -11.56 -3.10 13.94
CA SER A 17 -10.98 -4.13 14.83
C SER A 17 -9.45 -4.04 14.94
N LEU A 18 -8.79 -3.48 13.92
CA LEU A 18 -7.35 -3.21 13.87
C LEU A 18 -6.99 -1.80 14.35
N GLY A 19 -7.96 -1.05 14.89
CA GLY A 19 -7.77 0.31 15.38
C GLY A 19 -7.71 1.38 14.27
N ILE A 20 -8.10 1.04 13.04
CA ILE A 20 -8.13 1.96 11.89
C ILE A 20 -9.57 2.40 11.67
N SER A 21 -9.86 3.70 11.81
CA SER A 21 -11.22 4.21 11.70
C SER A 21 -11.25 5.67 11.23
N GLY A 22 -12.45 6.19 10.95
CA GLY A 22 -12.63 7.57 10.52
C GLY A 22 -11.93 7.85 9.20
N LYS A 23 -11.05 8.87 9.17
CA LYS A 23 -10.30 9.23 7.96
C LYS A 23 -9.12 8.30 7.67
N ASP A 24 -8.63 7.57 8.67
CA ASP A 24 -7.47 6.68 8.53
C ASP A 24 -7.73 5.53 7.56
N VAL A 25 -8.99 5.17 7.33
CA VAL A 25 -9.38 4.14 6.35
C VAL A 25 -8.91 4.46 4.93
N TYR A 26 -8.80 5.74 4.57
CA TYR A 26 -8.32 6.20 3.26
C TYR A 26 -6.79 6.14 3.12
N PHE A 27 -6.08 5.82 4.21
CA PHE A 27 -4.62 5.69 4.22
C PHE A 27 -4.17 4.24 4.26
N VAL A 28 -5.10 3.28 4.31
CA VAL A 28 -4.81 1.83 4.28
C VAL A 28 -4.09 1.43 2.99
N ASP A 29 -4.29 2.18 1.91
CA ASP A 29 -3.58 1.97 0.64
C ASP A 29 -2.06 2.20 0.75
N TYR A 30 -1.56 2.75 1.86
CA TYR A 30 -0.13 2.90 2.14
C TYR A 30 0.53 1.62 2.65
N ILE A 31 -0.26 0.64 3.09
CA ILE A 31 0.25 -0.60 3.70
C ILE A 31 1.17 -1.37 2.75
N PRO A 32 0.87 -1.56 1.45
CA PRO A 32 1.80 -2.25 0.55
C PRO A 32 3.16 -1.57 0.43
N LEU A 33 3.19 -0.23 0.46
CA LEU A 33 4.44 0.53 0.45
C LEU A 33 5.22 0.33 1.75
N ILE A 34 4.53 0.43 2.89
CA ILE A 34 5.12 0.21 4.22
C ILE A 34 5.67 -1.22 4.34
N GLU A 35 4.94 -2.20 3.82
CA GLU A 35 5.37 -3.59 3.80
C GLU A 35 6.62 -3.78 2.93
N MET A 36 6.66 -3.11 1.78
CA MET A 36 7.83 -3.10 0.91
C MET A 36 9.07 -2.52 1.62
N MET A 37 8.91 -1.40 2.35
CA MET A 37 9.98 -0.77 3.13
C MET A 37 10.51 -1.65 4.28
N TRP A 38 9.72 -2.64 4.73
CA TRP A 38 10.12 -3.60 5.76
C TRP A 38 10.61 -4.93 5.19
N ALA A 39 10.65 -5.09 3.87
CA ALA A 39 10.87 -6.38 3.22
C ALA A 39 12.20 -7.02 3.64
N ASP A 40 13.27 -6.23 3.69
CA ASP A 40 14.61 -6.65 4.11
C ASP A 40 14.84 -6.57 5.64
N GLY A 41 13.82 -6.12 6.38
CA GLY A 41 13.83 -5.98 7.83
C GLY A 41 14.30 -4.62 8.36
N HIS A 42 14.72 -3.67 7.53
CA HIS A 42 15.15 -2.35 7.98
C HIS A 42 14.73 -1.24 7.01
N ILE A 43 14.06 -0.21 7.53
CA ILE A 43 13.71 0.94 6.71
C ILE A 43 14.90 1.90 6.53
N GLN A 44 15.27 2.14 5.29
CA GLN A 44 16.29 3.10 4.88
C GLN A 44 15.72 4.50 4.65
N GLN A 45 16.55 5.54 4.75
CA GLN A 45 16.08 6.93 4.59
C GLN A 45 15.57 7.22 3.18
N ARG A 46 16.21 6.66 2.14
CA ARG A 46 15.79 6.87 0.74
C ARG A 46 14.39 6.32 0.46
N GLU A 47 14.06 5.18 1.04
CA GLU A 47 12.72 4.59 0.94
C GLU A 47 11.67 5.49 1.60
N LYS A 48 12.00 6.06 2.78
CA LYS A 48 11.14 7.03 3.45
C LYS A 48 10.89 8.26 2.59
N ASP A 49 11.92 8.77 1.92
CA ASP A 49 11.81 9.97 1.08
C ASP A 49 10.84 9.71 -0.09
N ILE A 50 10.97 8.57 -0.78
CA ILE A 50 10.04 8.13 -1.84
C ILE A 50 8.61 7.98 -1.31
N PHE A 51 8.47 7.33 -0.15
CA PHE A 51 7.18 7.11 0.50
C PHE A 51 6.49 8.42 0.90
N TYR A 52 7.22 9.38 1.48
CA TYR A 52 6.65 10.68 1.85
C TYR A 52 6.27 11.52 0.62
N GLU A 53 7.07 11.48 -0.45
CA GLU A 53 6.71 12.12 -1.72
C GLU A 53 5.40 11.53 -2.28
N PHE A 54 5.22 10.21 -2.18
CA PHE A 54 3.98 9.56 -2.56
C PHE A 54 2.79 10.02 -1.70
N ILE A 55 2.93 10.03 -0.36
CA ILE A 55 1.86 10.48 0.54
C ILE A 55 1.43 11.91 0.21
N GLU A 56 2.39 12.82 0.01
CA GLU A 56 2.10 14.22 -0.31
C GLU A 56 1.26 14.34 -1.57
N LYS A 57 1.66 13.66 -2.65
CA LYS A 57 0.91 13.62 -3.92
C LYS A 57 -0.46 12.99 -3.74
N HIS A 58 -0.57 11.90 -2.98
CA HIS A 58 -1.83 11.20 -2.78
C HIS A 58 -2.83 12.03 -1.96
N VAL A 59 -2.39 12.70 -0.89
CA VAL A 59 -3.24 13.61 -0.10
C VAL A 59 -3.72 14.79 -0.96
N ALA A 60 -2.85 15.36 -1.79
CA ALA A 60 -3.23 16.40 -2.73
C ALA A 60 -4.29 15.90 -3.74
N TYR A 61 -4.13 14.66 -4.24
CA TYR A 61 -5.11 14.01 -5.10
C TYR A 61 -6.46 13.80 -4.39
N LEU A 62 -6.47 13.27 -3.17
CA LEU A 62 -7.68 13.04 -2.37
C LEU A 62 -8.46 14.35 -2.12
N ASN A 63 -7.75 15.44 -1.79
CA ASN A 63 -8.38 16.75 -1.63
C ASN A 63 -8.94 17.30 -2.95
N LYS A 64 -8.23 17.05 -4.07
CA LYS A 64 -8.70 17.46 -5.40
C LYS A 64 -9.98 16.74 -5.81
N ILE A 65 -10.09 15.43 -5.58
CA ILE A 65 -11.32 14.68 -5.89
C ILE A 65 -12.47 15.02 -4.94
N ALA A 66 -12.18 15.34 -3.68
CA ALA A 66 -13.19 15.78 -2.73
C ALA A 66 -13.73 17.19 -3.05
N GLY A 67 -12.95 18.02 -3.74
CA GLY A 67 -13.30 19.41 -4.05
C GLY A 67 -13.12 20.38 -2.87
N TYR A 68 -12.59 19.90 -1.74
CA TYR A 68 -12.27 20.69 -0.55
C TYR A 68 -11.13 20.02 0.23
N LYS A 69 -10.59 20.72 1.24
CA LYS A 69 -9.52 20.21 2.10
C LYS A 69 -10.06 19.21 3.12
N ALA A 70 -10.32 17.98 2.68
CA ALA A 70 -10.84 16.89 3.49
C ALA A 70 -9.73 16.18 4.30
N PHE A 71 -8.51 16.12 3.77
CA PHE A 71 -7.37 15.38 4.29
C PHE A 71 -6.19 16.31 4.57
N GLU A 72 -5.54 16.09 5.71
CA GLU A 72 -4.32 16.79 6.11
C GLU A 72 -3.11 15.89 5.92
N LEU A 73 -2.02 16.43 5.37
CA LEU A 73 -0.78 15.69 5.18
C LEU A 73 -0.25 15.14 6.51
N GLU A 74 -0.34 15.94 7.57
CA GLU A 74 0.10 15.54 8.91
C GLU A 74 -0.67 14.30 9.42
N ALA A 75 -1.97 14.20 9.16
CA ALA A 75 -2.76 13.04 9.55
C ALA A 75 -2.33 11.77 8.81
N ALA A 76 -2.05 11.88 7.50
CA ALA A 76 -1.54 10.77 6.70
C ALA A 76 -0.16 10.30 7.18
N VAL A 77 0.74 11.24 7.48
CA VAL A 77 2.06 10.95 8.05
C VAL A 77 1.94 10.33 9.44
N GLN A 78 1.05 10.83 10.29
CA GLN A 78 0.81 10.27 11.62
C GLN A 78 0.28 8.83 11.54
N PHE A 79 -0.64 8.55 10.62
CA PHE A 79 -1.10 7.18 10.33
C PHE A 79 0.08 6.27 9.97
N ALA A 80 0.87 6.66 8.95
CA ALA A 80 1.99 5.85 8.50
C ALA A 80 3.06 5.65 9.60
N SER A 81 3.30 6.67 10.42
CA SER A 81 4.30 6.63 11.49
C SER A 81 4.05 5.51 12.50
N ARG A 82 2.80 5.04 12.67
CA ARG A 82 2.45 3.91 13.54
C ARG A 82 3.16 2.63 13.08
N PHE A 83 3.23 2.42 11.77
CA PHE A 83 3.81 1.22 11.15
C PHE A 83 5.30 1.39 10.78
N LEU A 84 5.80 2.63 10.67
CA LEU A 84 7.22 2.90 10.41
C LEU A 84 8.08 2.85 11.68
N LYS A 85 7.49 3.09 12.86
CA LYS A 85 8.22 3.05 14.15
C LYS A 85 8.49 1.64 14.64
N GLU A 86 7.52 0.75 14.47
CA GLU A 86 7.59 -0.63 14.87
C GLU A 86 7.07 -1.50 13.72
N ARG A 87 7.88 -2.49 13.31
CA ARG A 87 7.50 -3.41 12.25
C ARG A 87 6.26 -4.19 12.69
N PRO A 88 5.13 -4.08 11.99
CA PRO A 88 3.95 -4.89 12.32
C PRO A 88 4.23 -6.37 12.06
N SER A 89 3.49 -7.26 12.72
CA SER A 89 3.68 -8.69 12.49
C SER A 89 3.38 -9.06 11.02
N PRO A 90 4.04 -10.08 10.45
CA PRO A 90 3.78 -10.52 9.09
C PRO A 90 2.30 -10.84 8.83
N GLU A 91 1.60 -11.42 9.81
CA GLU A 91 0.17 -11.73 9.71
C GLU A 91 -0.69 -10.47 9.66
N MET A 92 -0.31 -9.43 10.43
CA MET A 92 -1.00 -8.15 10.42
C MET A 92 -0.79 -7.43 9.08
N LEU A 93 0.44 -7.40 8.55
CA LEU A 93 0.74 -6.82 7.23
C LEU A 93 -0.04 -7.53 6.13
N LYS A 94 -0.06 -8.86 6.12
CA LYS A 94 -0.82 -9.64 5.14
C LYS A 94 -2.32 -9.35 5.22
N THR A 95 -2.87 -9.23 6.43
CA THR A 95 -4.29 -8.91 6.64
C THR A 95 -4.60 -7.52 6.11
N LEU A 96 -3.81 -6.52 6.53
CA LEU A 96 -3.97 -5.14 6.10
C LEU A 96 -3.76 -4.95 4.60
N ARG A 97 -2.83 -5.69 3.98
CA ARG A 97 -2.62 -5.71 2.53
C ARG A 97 -3.84 -6.24 1.79
N THR A 98 -4.43 -7.33 2.29
CA THR A 98 -5.66 -7.89 1.73
C THR A 98 -6.78 -6.85 1.79
N ILE A 99 -6.92 -6.17 2.94
CA ILE A 99 -7.88 -5.09 3.11
C ILE A 99 -7.55 -3.89 2.21
N ALA A 100 -6.28 -3.56 1.97
CA ALA A 100 -5.87 -2.48 1.06
C ALA A 100 -6.28 -2.77 -0.39
N ALA A 101 -6.11 -4.01 -0.85
CA ALA A 101 -6.58 -4.43 -2.17
C ALA A 101 -8.12 -4.32 -2.30
N ASP A 102 -8.83 -4.55 -1.19
CA ASP A 102 -10.28 -4.32 -1.09
C ASP A 102 -10.65 -2.84 -0.92
N SER A 103 -9.82 -2.01 -0.27
CA SER A 103 -10.04 -0.56 -0.06
C SER A 103 -10.02 0.20 -1.38
N ILE A 104 -9.22 -0.26 -2.33
CA ILE A 104 -9.21 0.26 -3.69
C ILE A 104 -10.59 0.09 -4.38
N LEU A 105 -11.49 -0.79 -3.88
CA LEU A 105 -12.90 -0.85 -4.28
C LEU A 105 -13.70 0.42 -3.91
N PHE A 106 -13.21 1.26 -2.99
CA PHE A 106 -13.84 2.55 -2.69
C PHE A 106 -13.70 3.55 -3.83
N GLN A 107 -12.87 3.27 -4.84
CA GLN A 107 -12.86 4.01 -6.09
C GLN A 107 -13.97 3.50 -7.01
N GLU A 108 -15.03 4.30 -7.15
CA GLU A 108 -16.20 3.95 -7.98
C GLU A 108 -15.86 3.81 -9.47
N ASN A 109 -14.75 4.37 -9.93
CA ASN A 109 -14.34 4.33 -11.33
C ASN A 109 -13.26 3.26 -11.58
N PRO A 110 -13.57 2.19 -12.35
CA PRO A 110 -12.62 1.10 -12.62
C PRO A 110 -11.31 1.54 -13.29
N ARG A 111 -11.33 2.59 -14.11
CA ARG A 111 -10.10 3.10 -14.76
C ARG A 111 -9.19 3.83 -13.78
N GLN A 112 -9.78 4.62 -12.87
CA GLN A 112 -9.02 5.29 -11.82
C GLN A 112 -8.42 4.28 -10.87
N ARG A 113 -9.21 3.24 -10.53
CA ARG A 113 -8.78 2.09 -9.73
C ARG A 113 -7.54 1.43 -10.32
N GLU A 114 -7.60 1.01 -11.58
CA GLU A 114 -6.48 0.37 -12.29
C GLU A 114 -5.26 1.29 -12.37
N GLN A 115 -5.46 2.58 -12.62
CA GLN A 115 -4.37 3.55 -12.70
C GLN A 115 -3.70 3.76 -11.33
N PHE A 116 -4.48 3.81 -10.26
CA PHE A 116 -3.97 3.95 -8.90
C PHE A 116 -3.21 2.70 -8.46
N GLU A 117 -3.74 1.51 -8.74
CA GLU A 117 -3.04 0.24 -8.51
C GLU A 117 -1.70 0.18 -9.23
N LYS A 118 -1.66 0.52 -10.53
CA LYS A 118 -0.41 0.60 -11.29
C LYS A 118 0.57 1.61 -10.70
N CYS A 119 0.08 2.75 -10.23
CA CYS A 119 0.91 3.75 -9.55
C CYS A 119 1.48 3.18 -8.23
N LEU A 120 0.67 2.50 -7.44
CA LEU A 120 1.08 1.92 -6.16
C LEU A 120 2.16 0.85 -6.35
N LEU A 121 1.95 -0.07 -7.31
CA LEU A 121 2.93 -1.09 -7.66
C LEU A 121 4.23 -0.52 -8.21
N ALA A 122 4.15 0.55 -9.02
CA ALA A 122 5.34 1.26 -9.49
C ALA A 122 6.15 1.85 -8.34
N VAL A 123 5.48 2.44 -7.35
CA VAL A 123 6.15 3.00 -6.17
C VAL A 123 6.74 1.90 -5.28
N CYS A 124 6.10 0.72 -5.16
CA CYS A 124 6.74 -0.43 -4.51
C CYS A 124 8.07 -0.80 -5.18
N LEU A 125 8.12 -0.78 -6.51
CA LEU A 125 9.36 -1.05 -7.25
C LEU A 125 10.41 0.01 -6.99
N ASP A 126 10.02 1.29 -7.00
CA ASP A 126 10.93 2.41 -6.72
C ASP A 126 11.51 2.32 -5.29
N ILE A 127 10.69 1.95 -4.31
CA ILE A 127 11.12 1.71 -2.92
C ILE A 127 12.15 0.57 -2.88
N GLY A 128 11.82 -0.60 -3.42
CA GLY A 128 12.74 -1.74 -3.39
C GLY A 128 14.04 -1.46 -4.16
N ALA A 129 13.99 -0.72 -5.27
CA ALA A 129 15.17 -0.31 -6.01
C ALA A 129 16.09 0.63 -5.20
N ALA A 130 15.51 1.40 -4.27
CA ALA A 130 16.24 2.35 -3.44
C ALA A 130 17.06 1.70 -2.31
N CYS A 131 16.83 0.41 -2.01
CA CYS A 131 17.52 -0.36 -0.96
C CYS A 131 19.00 -0.65 -1.23
N SER A 132 19.49 -0.33 -2.42
CA SER A 132 20.86 -0.60 -2.86
C SER A 132 21.91 0.09 -1.97
N GLU A 133 22.85 -0.66 -1.40
CA GLU A 133 23.99 -0.11 -0.65
C GLU A 133 24.78 0.94 -1.46
N PRO A 134 25.39 1.96 -0.84
CA PRO A 134 26.20 2.95 -1.55
C PRO A 134 27.48 2.32 -2.13
N GLY A 135 27.51 2.05 -3.44
CA GLY A 135 28.71 1.53 -4.10
C GLY A 135 28.46 1.20 -5.56
N TYR A 136 28.76 2.14 -6.46
CA TYR A 136 28.79 1.86 -7.88
C TYR A 136 30.10 1.17 -8.27
N PRO A 137 30.11 0.17 -9.17
CA PRO A 137 28.96 -0.39 -9.88
C PRO A 137 28.20 -1.44 -9.08
N HIS A 138 26.87 -1.35 -9.11
CA HIS A 138 25.99 -2.41 -8.63
C HIS A 138 26.04 -3.59 -9.60
N GLY A 139 26.12 -4.82 -9.08
CA GLY A 139 25.83 -6.00 -9.88
C GLY A 139 24.38 -5.98 -10.35
N LEU A 140 24.10 -6.64 -11.49
CA LEU A 140 22.76 -6.75 -12.10
C LEU A 140 21.65 -7.27 -11.15
N ARG A 141 22.01 -7.76 -9.95
CA ARG A 141 21.12 -8.36 -8.96
C ARG A 141 21.08 -7.61 -7.62
N ASP A 142 21.82 -6.52 -7.49
CA ASP A 142 22.08 -5.89 -6.18
C ASP A 142 21.06 -4.79 -5.85
N CYS A 143 20.20 -4.41 -6.79
CA CYS A 143 19.18 -3.38 -6.58
C CYS A 143 17.87 -3.90 -5.97
N PHE A 144 17.69 -5.22 -5.87
CA PHE A 144 16.44 -5.80 -5.36
C PHE A 144 16.78 -7.18 -4.78
N ASN A 145 16.88 -7.29 -3.47
CA ASN A 145 17.27 -8.53 -2.81
C ASN A 145 16.15 -9.58 -2.87
N ALA A 146 16.43 -10.80 -2.40
CA ALA A 146 15.47 -11.90 -2.48
C ALA A 146 14.20 -11.68 -1.65
N ASP A 147 14.32 -11.01 -0.50
CA ASP A 147 13.20 -10.75 0.42
C ASP A 147 12.28 -9.66 -0.15
N GLU A 148 12.86 -8.62 -0.71
CA GLU A 148 12.16 -7.59 -1.49
C GLU A 148 11.42 -8.20 -2.69
N LYS A 149 12.09 -9.05 -3.49
CA LYS A 149 11.45 -9.74 -4.62
C LYS A 149 10.23 -10.51 -4.16
N ARG A 150 10.38 -11.30 -3.09
CA ARG A 150 9.29 -12.08 -2.52
C ARG A 150 8.15 -11.19 -2.04
N CYS A 151 8.45 -10.15 -1.26
CA CYS A 151 7.47 -9.19 -0.78
C CYS A 151 6.68 -8.55 -1.93
N PHE A 152 7.38 -8.05 -2.96
CA PHE A 152 6.75 -7.46 -4.13
C PHE A 152 5.82 -8.44 -4.86
N PHE A 153 6.25 -9.69 -5.08
CA PHE A 153 5.40 -10.69 -5.73
C PHE A 153 4.19 -11.08 -4.87
N GLU A 154 4.32 -11.13 -3.56
CA GLU A 154 3.18 -11.34 -2.65
C GLU A 154 2.19 -10.17 -2.69
N ILE A 155 2.69 -8.95 -2.83
CA ILE A 155 1.86 -7.76 -3.06
C ILE A 155 1.14 -7.91 -4.40
N LEU A 156 1.86 -8.12 -5.49
CA LEU A 156 1.28 -8.26 -6.83
C LEU A 156 0.19 -9.35 -6.89
N ASP A 157 0.48 -10.55 -6.36
CA ASP A 157 -0.45 -11.68 -6.33
C ASP A 157 -1.73 -11.37 -5.54
N THR A 158 -1.64 -10.55 -4.48
CA THR A 158 -2.82 -10.13 -3.71
C THR A 158 -3.76 -9.26 -4.56
N PHE A 159 -3.20 -8.38 -5.39
CA PHE A 159 -3.98 -7.49 -6.25
C PHE A 159 -4.53 -8.23 -7.47
N GLU A 160 -3.74 -9.10 -8.11
CA GLU A 160 -4.17 -9.91 -9.26
C GLU A 160 -5.31 -10.88 -8.89
N LYS A 161 -5.18 -11.62 -7.78
CA LYS A 161 -6.24 -12.52 -7.30
C LYS A 161 -7.55 -11.79 -7.04
N LYS A 162 -7.46 -10.53 -6.60
CA LYS A 162 -8.64 -9.70 -6.39
C LYS A 162 -9.29 -9.30 -7.71
N ALA A 163 -8.51 -8.87 -8.69
CA ALA A 163 -9.02 -8.55 -10.02
C ALA A 163 -9.75 -9.74 -10.67
N GLU A 164 -9.21 -10.96 -10.54
CA GLU A 164 -9.87 -12.19 -11.01
C GLU A 164 -11.13 -12.56 -10.23
N ALA A 165 -11.20 -12.21 -8.94
CA ALA A 165 -12.40 -12.40 -8.13
C ALA A 165 -13.53 -11.47 -8.56
N ASP A 166 -13.22 -10.21 -8.86
CA ASP A 166 -14.20 -9.21 -9.28
C ASP A 166 -14.78 -9.53 -10.68
N ILE A 167 -13.95 -10.00 -11.63
CA ILE A 167 -14.42 -10.41 -12.97
C ILE A 167 -15.35 -11.62 -12.91
N SER A 168 -15.10 -12.57 -12.01
CA SER A 168 -15.91 -13.78 -11.86
C SER A 168 -17.26 -13.55 -11.19
N ALA A 169 -17.47 -12.40 -10.56
CA ALA A 169 -18.67 -12.04 -9.82
C ALA A 169 -19.59 -11.04 -10.56
N ALA A 170 -19.13 -10.50 -11.69
CA ALA A 170 -19.86 -9.61 -12.60
C ALA A 170 -20.54 -10.38 -13.74
#